data_AF-R4W903-F1
#
_entry.id   AF-R4W903-F1
#
_cell.length_a   1.000
_cell.length_b   1.000
_cell.length_c   1.000
_cell.angle_alpha   90.00
_cell.angle_beta   90.00
_cell.angle_gamma   90.00
#
_symmetry.space_group_name_H-M   'P 1'
#
loop_
_entity.id
_entity.type
_entity.pdbx_description
1 polymer ?
#
loop_
_entity_poly.entity_id
_entity_poly.type
_entity_poly.pdbx_seq_one_letter_code
_entity_poly.pdbx_strand_id
1 'polypeptide(L)' 'MGDNGATPASVRVVRSLADAQGMDPSELTFRLGDVIDTDALDAMAAHDGNGWELSFEVEDHEVRVVPGEPIVVDGTEYH' A
#
# COMPACT_ATOMS: atom_id res chain seq x y z
N MET A 1 -22.99 -11.65 0.27
CA MET A 1 -22.24 -11.63 1.54
C MET A 1 -20.95 -10.90 1.25
N GLY A 2 -20.89 -9.60 1.55
CA GLY A 2 -19.73 -8.74 1.31
C GLY A 2 -19.02 -8.49 2.62
N ASP A 3 -18.40 -9.52 3.17
CA ASP A 3 -17.51 -9.39 4.33
C ASP A 3 -16.11 -9.10 3.79
N ASN A 4 -15.78 -7.83 3.61
CA ASN A 4 -14.39 -7.42 3.61
C ASN A 4 -14.23 -6.25 4.59
N GLY A 5 -14.33 -6.60 5.89
CA GLY A 5 -13.93 -5.75 7.00
C GLY A 5 -12.40 -5.65 7.16
N ALA A 6 -11.62 -6.18 6.21
CA ALA A 6 -10.19 -5.93 6.13
C ALA A 6 -9.99 -4.64 5.34
N THR A 7 -9.32 -3.67 5.96
CA THR A 7 -8.93 -2.40 5.31
C THR A 7 -8.35 -2.68 3.92
N PRO A 8 -8.85 -2.02 2.86
CA PRO A 8 -8.35 -2.16 1.48
C PRO A 8 -6.82 -2.02 1.47
N ALA A 9 -6.13 -2.81 0.63
CA ALA A 9 -4.69 -2.75 0.56
C ALA A 9 -4.23 -1.39 0.05
N SER A 10 -4.97 -0.77 -0.86
CA SER A 10 -4.74 0.61 -1.29
C SER A 10 -4.70 1.57 -0.10
N VAL A 11 -5.65 1.46 0.83
CA VAL A 11 -5.71 2.29 2.04
C VAL A 11 -4.55 2.01 2.99
N ARG A 12 -4.11 0.76 3.14
CA ARG A 12 -2.92 0.44 3.95
C ARG A 12 -1.66 1.03 3.35
N VAL A 13 -1.46 0.88 2.05
CA VAL A 13 -0.30 1.42 1.33
C VAL A 13 -0.25 2.94 1.44
N VAL A 14 -1.37 3.62 1.20
CA VAL A 14 -1.45 5.08 1.35
C VAL A 14 -1.10 5.49 2.79
N ARG A 15 -1.61 4.78 3.81
CA ARG A 15 -1.31 5.08 5.22
C ARG A 15 0.15 4.86 5.58
N SER A 16 0.75 3.73 5.19
CA SER A 16 2.16 3.44 5.46
C SER A 16 3.08 4.44 4.79
N LEU A 17 2.77 4.84 3.55
CA LEU A 17 3.53 5.85 2.84
C LEU A 17 3.35 7.24 3.45
N ALA A 18 2.15 7.57 3.94
CA ALA A 18 1.91 8.80 4.68
C ALA A 18 2.70 8.85 5.99
N ASP A 19 2.70 7.75 6.76
CA ASP A 19 3.46 7.60 8.01
C ASP A 19 4.97 7.72 7.77
N ALA A 20 5.48 7.11 6.69
CA ALA A 20 6.88 7.23 6.28
C ALA A 20 7.28 8.67 5.90
N GLN A 21 6.37 9.43 5.30
CA GLN A 21 6.58 10.85 5.01
C GLN A 21 6.25 11.78 6.19
N GLY A 22 5.67 11.24 7.27
CA GLY A 22 5.14 12.02 8.39
C GLY A 22 4.01 12.97 7.98
N MET A 23 3.29 12.65 6.90
CA MET A 23 2.18 13.44 6.36
C MET A 23 0.87 12.71 6.59
N ASP A 24 -0.25 13.42 6.55
CA ASP A 24 -1.54 12.77 6.48
C ASP A 24 -1.75 12.12 5.10
N PRO A 25 -2.46 10.98 5.01
CA PRO A 25 -2.74 10.32 3.74
C PRO A 25 -3.56 11.19 2.77
N SER A 26 -4.25 12.22 3.28
CA SER A 26 -4.94 13.24 2.49
C SER A 26 -4.06 14.43 2.07
N GLU A 27 -2.88 14.57 2.67
CA GLU A 27 -1.90 15.63 2.39
C GLU A 27 -0.81 15.18 1.42
N LEU A 28 -0.76 13.88 1.11
CA LEU A 28 0.11 13.34 0.07
C LEU A 28 -0.17 14.08 -1.24
N THR A 29 0.86 14.74 -1.76
CA THR A 29 0.75 15.53 -2.99
C THR A 29 0.74 14.62 -4.23
N PHE A 30 1.23 13.40 -4.09
CA PHE A 30 1.10 12.34 -5.09
C PHE A 30 -0.21 11.57 -4.90
N ARG A 31 -0.72 10.99 -5.99
CA ARG A 31 -1.83 10.03 -5.94
C ARG A 31 -1.25 8.65 -6.16
N LEU A 32 -1.51 7.72 -5.23
CA LEU A 32 -1.12 6.32 -5.41
C LEU A 32 -1.67 5.75 -6.73
N GLY A 33 -2.90 6.14 -7.09
CA GLY A 33 -3.56 5.80 -8.37
C GLY A 33 -2.84 6.28 -9.64
N ASP A 34 -1.90 7.23 -9.53
CA ASP A 34 -1.09 7.73 -10.66
C ASP A 34 0.14 6.85 -10.90
N VAL A 35 0.63 6.18 -9.85
CA VAL A 35 1.81 5.31 -9.87
C VAL A 35 1.41 3.85 -10.06
N ILE A 36 0.35 3.42 -9.38
CA ILE A 36 -0.16 2.05 -9.41
C ILE A 36 -1.68 2.07 -9.58
N ASP A 37 -2.24 1.03 -10.17
CA ASP A 37 -3.68 0.82 -10.18
C ASP A 37 -4.16 0.33 -8.80
N THR A 38 -4.86 1.20 -8.07
CA THR A 38 -5.38 0.90 -6.72
C THR A 38 -6.48 -0.16 -6.74
N ASP A 39 -7.29 -0.21 -7.79
CA ASP A 39 -8.32 -1.23 -7.96
C ASP A 39 -7.68 -2.59 -8.22
N ALA A 40 -6.61 -2.64 -9.02
CA ALA A 40 -5.82 -3.86 -9.21
C ALA A 40 -5.13 -4.29 -7.92
N LEU A 41 -4.56 -3.36 -7.14
CA LEU A 41 -3.97 -3.67 -5.84
C LEU A 41 -5.00 -4.27 -4.87
N ASP A 42 -6.18 -3.67 -4.79
CA ASP A 42 -7.26 -4.20 -3.95
C ASP A 42 -7.76 -5.55 -4.45
N ALA A 43 -7.83 -5.76 -5.77
CA ALA A 43 -8.17 -7.06 -6.34
C ALA A 43 -7.12 -8.14 -6.03
N MET A 44 -5.83 -7.78 -6.10
CA MET A 44 -4.71 -8.68 -5.77
C MET A 44 -4.65 -8.99 -4.28
N ALA A 45 -4.94 -8.02 -3.42
CA ALA A 45 -4.97 -8.22 -1.96
C ALA A 45 -6.22 -8.93 -1.46
N ALA A 46 -7.35 -8.75 -2.16
CA ALA A 46 -8.57 -9.53 -1.91
C ALA A 46 -8.41 -10.99 -2.36
N HIS A 47 -7.44 -11.28 -3.22
CA HIS A 47 -7.07 -12.62 -3.59
C HIS A 47 -6.08 -13.17 -2.55
N ASP A 48 -6.38 -14.31 -1.90
CA ASP A 48 -5.51 -15.01 -0.93
C ASP A 48 -4.18 -15.55 -1.52
N GLY A 49 -3.76 -15.03 -2.67
CA GLY A 49 -2.47 -15.35 -3.28
C GLY A 49 -1.35 -14.62 -2.55
N ASN A 50 -0.73 -15.25 -1.56
CA ASN A 50 0.48 -14.73 -0.89
C ASN A 50 1.75 -14.77 -1.79
N GLY A 51 1.58 -14.77 -3.11
CA GLY A 51 2.63 -15.00 -4.10
C GLY A 51 2.92 -13.79 -4.98
N TRP A 52 2.37 -12.61 -4.64
CA TRP A 52 2.71 -11.36 -5.31
C TRP A 52 3.43 -10.44 -4.33
N GLU A 53 4.41 -9.72 -4.84
CA GLU A 53 5.11 -8.66 -4.13
C GLU A 53 5.10 -7.46 -5.06
N LEU A 54 4.71 -6.30 -4.53
CA LEU A 54 4.73 -5.06 -5.28
C LEU A 54 5.76 -4.12 -4.65
N SER A 55 6.85 -3.88 -5.37
CA SER A 55 7.84 -2.85 -5.04
C SER A 55 7.73 -1.70 -6.04
N PHE A 56 7.62 -0.49 -5.54
CA PHE A 56 7.55 0.73 -6.35
C PHE A 56 8.17 1.90 -5.60
N GLU A 57 8.71 2.87 -6.35
CA GLU A 57 9.37 4.05 -5.77
C GLU A 57 8.45 5.27 -5.90
N VAL A 58 8.28 6.03 -4.81
CA VAL A 58 7.51 7.27 -4.77
C VAL A 58 8.32 8.35 -4.07
N GLU A 59 8.55 9.47 -4.74
CA GLU A 59 9.22 10.65 -4.15
C GLU A 59 10.52 10.30 -3.40
N ASP A 60 11.40 9.50 -4.04
CA ASP A 60 12.67 9.02 -3.47
C ASP A 60 12.53 7.94 -2.38
N HIS A 61 11.34 7.38 -2.21
CA HIS A 61 11.04 6.38 -1.19
C HIS A 61 10.64 5.04 -1.82
N GLU A 62 11.35 3.97 -1.48
CA GLU A 62 11.02 2.63 -1.95
C GLU A 62 9.91 2.01 -1.08
N VAL A 63 8.78 1.69 -1.68
CA VAL A 63 7.63 1.05 -1.02
C VAL A 63 7.54 -0.39 -1.50
N ARG A 64 7.54 -1.33 -0.56
CA ARG A 64 7.37 -2.76 -0.81
C ARG A 64 6.16 -3.27 -0.05
N VAL A 65 5.23 -3.82 -0.81
CA VAL A 65 3.93 -4.30 -0.33
C VAL A 65 3.86 -5.80 -0.57
N VAL A 66 3.65 -6.54 0.51
CA VAL A 66 3.49 -7.99 0.47
C VAL A 66 2.17 -8.34 1.16
N PRO A 67 1.28 -9.10 0.51
CA PRO A 67 0.02 -9.55 1.11
C PRO A 67 0.29 -10.43 2.34
N GLY A 68 -0.21 -10.00 3.50
CA GLY A 68 -0.06 -10.73 4.76
C GLY A 68 1.19 -10.40 5.57
N GLU A 69 2.06 -9.53 5.06
CA GLU A 69 3.25 -9.01 5.73
C GLU A 69 3.12 -7.48 5.96
N PRO A 70 3.91 -6.89 6.86
CA PRO A 70 3.97 -5.44 7.02
C PRO A 70 4.48 -4.76 5.76
N ILE A 71 4.02 -3.53 5.52
CA ILE A 71 4.45 -2.73 4.37
C ILE A 71 5.82 -2.16 4.70
N VAL A 72 6.80 -2.37 3.84
CA VAL A 72 8.17 -1.89 4.03
C VAL A 72 8.37 -0.63 3.21
N VAL A 73 8.82 0.44 3.85
CA VAL A 73 8.96 1.77 3.25
C VAL A 73 10.38 2.23 3.63
N ASP A 74 11.29 2.35 2.65
CA ASP A 74 12.74 2.63 2.81
C ASP A 74 13.43 1.67 3.81
N GLY A 75 13.01 0.41 3.82
CA GLY A 75 13.51 -0.61 4.74
C GLY A 75 12.92 -0.55 6.16
N THR A 76 11.97 0.35 6.41
CA THR A 76 11.21 0.43 7.68
C THR A 76 9.87 -0.28 7.53
N GLU A 77 9.54 -1.18 8.47
CA GLU A 77 8.30 -1.95 8.46
C GLU A 77 7.15 -1.17 9.15
N TYR A 78 6.03 -1.00 8.46
CA TYR A 78 4.82 -0.34 8.93
C TYR A 78 3.66 -1.33 9.00
N HIS A 79 2.89 -1.28 10.10
CA HIS A 79 1.95 -2.33 10.50
C HIS A 79 0.50 -1.85 10.65
#